data_AF-A0A9E5KTQ0-F1
#
_entry.id   AF-A0A9E5KTQ0-F1
#
_cell.length_a   1.000
_cell.length_b   1.000
_cell.length_c   1.000
_cell.angle_alpha   90.00
_cell.angle_beta   90.00
_cell.angle_gamma   90.00
#
_symmetry.space_group_name_H-M   'P 1'
#
loop_
_entity.id
_entity.type
_entity.pdbx_description
1 polymer ?
#
loop_
_entity_poly.entity_id
_entity_poly.type
_entity_poly.pdbx_seq_one_letter_code
_entity_poly.pdbx_strand_id
1 'polypeptide(L)'
;MICTGNEYIAIPEIEENADILSINVLSMAHRGMIEFRGKEEPFLQLGLSVGDSKAVFSHSSLDRYWIPSFTSETPAYRATYQVLSPKDQKGFVQVLTVHNTSKQPIEATVRLCGSIVEVLHTVNESKRFAGSLHAYKTTWSDCPCFDIRSAFPVLALAPISSEPSTWTYSDGNAITFTMEATLCVDACSQKQFALYWGV
;
A
#
# COMPACT_ATOMS: atom_id res chain seq x y z
N MET A 1 0.25 17.09 -5.58
CA MET A 1 -0.41 15.78 -5.84
C MET A 1 0.55 14.93 -6.63
N ILE A 2 0.96 13.79 -6.04
CA ILE A 2 1.93 12.86 -6.61
C ILE A 2 1.16 11.66 -7.18
N CYS A 3 1.58 11.12 -8.32
CA CYS A 3 0.97 9.95 -8.92
C CYS A 3 2.00 9.00 -9.52
N THR A 4 1.61 7.73 -9.69
CA THR A 4 2.37 6.73 -10.43
C THR A 4 1.43 5.66 -10.98
N GLY A 5 1.87 4.83 -11.90
CA GLY A 5 1.06 3.75 -12.48
C GLY A 5 1.75 3.01 -13.61
N ASN A 6 1.12 1.92 -14.01
CA ASN A 6 1.48 1.14 -15.19
C ASN A 6 0.24 0.93 -16.08
N GLU A 7 0.31 0.03 -17.05
CA GLU A 7 -0.77 -0.25 -18.00
C GLU A 7 -2.02 -0.93 -17.39
N TYR A 8 -1.94 -1.41 -16.16
CA TYR A 8 -3.04 -2.08 -15.46
C TYR A 8 -3.58 -1.29 -14.26
N ILE A 9 -2.72 -0.60 -13.53
CA ILE A 9 -3.06 0.11 -12.30
C ILE A 9 -2.52 1.54 -12.30
N ALA A 10 -3.34 2.47 -11.82
CA ALA A 10 -2.91 3.83 -11.49
C ALA A 10 -3.09 4.10 -9.99
N ILE A 11 -2.16 4.86 -9.44
CA ILE A 11 -2.16 5.37 -8.07
C ILE A 11 -2.20 6.90 -8.20
N PRO A 12 -3.40 7.47 -8.40
CA PRO A 12 -3.56 8.83 -8.90
C PRO A 12 -3.34 9.90 -7.82
N GLU A 13 -3.56 9.56 -6.56
CA GLU A 13 -3.61 10.49 -5.44
C GLU A 13 -2.72 9.97 -4.31
N ILE A 14 -1.46 10.39 -4.34
CA ILE A 14 -0.51 10.21 -3.24
C ILE A 14 -0.24 11.57 -2.61
N GLU A 15 -0.47 11.65 -1.31
CA GLU A 15 -0.28 12.84 -0.48
C GLU A 15 1.19 13.06 -0.13
N GLU A 16 1.52 14.27 0.35
CA GLU A 16 2.90 14.63 0.71
C GLU A 16 3.44 13.82 1.91
N ASN A 17 2.53 13.35 2.77
CA ASN A 17 2.83 12.44 3.89
C ASN A 17 2.93 10.97 3.47
N ALA A 18 2.88 10.69 2.16
CA ALA A 18 2.93 9.37 1.54
C ALA A 18 1.65 8.51 1.67
N ASP A 19 0.55 9.07 2.16
CA ASP A 19 -0.75 8.40 2.16
C ASP A 19 -1.26 8.23 0.71
N ILE A 20 -1.80 7.05 0.40
CA ILE A 20 -2.44 6.77 -0.88
C ILE A 20 -3.95 6.84 -0.66
N LEU A 21 -4.64 7.71 -1.39
CA LEU A 21 -6.08 7.91 -1.21
C LEU A 21 -6.95 6.94 -2.02
N SER A 22 -6.43 6.49 -3.15
CA SER A 22 -7.13 5.59 -4.07
C SER A 22 -6.18 4.82 -4.97
N ILE A 23 -6.69 3.73 -5.56
CA ILE A 23 -6.08 3.05 -6.71
C ILE A 23 -7.14 2.80 -7.78
N ASN A 24 -6.75 2.85 -9.05
CA ASN A 24 -7.59 2.55 -10.20
C ASN A 24 -7.05 1.34 -10.94
N VAL A 25 -7.87 0.32 -11.15
CA VAL A 25 -7.52 -0.85 -11.95
C VAL A 25 -8.30 -0.86 -13.26
N LEU A 26 -7.59 -0.97 -14.39
CA LEU A 26 -8.20 -1.07 -15.71
C LEU A 26 -8.94 -2.41 -15.87
N SER A 27 -10.25 -2.35 -16.12
CA SER A 27 -11.08 -3.51 -16.42
C SER A 27 -11.54 -3.49 -17.88
N MET A 28 -10.87 -4.28 -18.72
CA MET A 28 -11.26 -4.43 -20.13
C MET A 28 -12.64 -5.09 -20.28
N ALA A 29 -12.98 -6.02 -19.38
CA ALA A 29 -14.29 -6.68 -19.37
C ALA A 29 -15.45 -5.71 -19.08
N HIS A 30 -15.24 -4.77 -18.17
CA HIS A 30 -16.24 -3.78 -17.76
C HIS A 30 -16.05 -2.42 -18.44
N ARG A 31 -15.17 -2.35 -19.45
CA ARG A 31 -14.90 -1.19 -20.32
C ARG A 31 -14.60 0.10 -19.55
N GLY A 32 -13.89 0.01 -18.44
CA GLY A 32 -13.63 1.16 -17.56
C GLY A 32 -12.58 0.87 -16.49
N MET A 33 -12.41 1.81 -15.57
CA MET A 33 -11.57 1.64 -14.39
C MET A 33 -12.41 1.28 -13.18
N ILE A 34 -11.87 0.46 -12.30
CA ILE A 34 -12.42 0.16 -10.98
C ILE A 34 -11.53 0.84 -9.95
N GLU A 35 -12.11 1.77 -9.21
CA GLU A 35 -11.41 2.54 -8.18
C GLU A 35 -11.70 1.93 -6.81
N PHE A 36 -10.65 1.64 -6.04
CA PHE A 36 -10.76 1.42 -4.59
C PHE A 36 -10.35 2.69 -3.87
N ARG A 37 -11.21 3.18 -2.97
CA ARG A 37 -11.04 4.49 -2.34
C ARG A 37 -11.29 4.46 -0.83
N GLY A 38 -10.38 5.10 -0.09
CA GLY A 38 -10.58 5.49 1.30
C GLY A 38 -11.44 6.76 1.41
N LYS A 39 -11.78 7.21 2.62
CA LYS A 39 -12.49 8.50 2.82
C LYS A 39 -11.84 9.31 3.93
N GLU A 40 -12.41 9.25 5.13
CA GLU A 40 -11.82 9.89 6.31
C GLU A 40 -10.44 9.31 6.61
N GLU A 41 -10.31 7.99 6.45
CA GLU A 41 -9.03 7.27 6.45
C GLU A 41 -8.58 7.02 5.00
N PRO A 42 -7.26 7.14 4.70
CA PRO A 42 -6.73 6.90 3.36
C PRO A 42 -6.89 5.43 2.95
N PHE A 43 -6.78 5.18 1.65
CA PHE A 43 -6.79 3.80 1.14
C PHE A 43 -5.61 3.01 1.69
N LEU A 44 -4.41 3.61 1.72
CA LEU A 44 -3.23 3.03 2.37
C LEU A 44 -2.41 4.10 3.08
N GLN A 45 -1.99 3.79 4.30
CA GLN A 45 -1.06 4.57 5.11
C GLN A 45 0.03 3.65 5.64
N LEU A 46 1.26 3.87 5.20
CA LEU A 46 2.44 3.15 5.68
C LEU A 46 3.12 3.93 6.80
N GLY A 47 3.26 3.29 7.95
CA GLY A 47 3.98 3.79 9.12
C GLY A 47 5.24 2.97 9.42
N LEU A 48 6.21 3.65 10.00
CA LEU A 48 7.42 3.06 10.55
C LEU A 48 7.61 3.62 11.98
N SER A 49 7.92 2.74 12.92
CA SER A 49 8.34 3.13 14.28
C SER A 49 9.67 2.46 14.62
N VAL A 50 10.56 3.16 15.31
CA VAL A 50 11.84 2.63 15.82
C VAL A 50 11.89 2.97 17.31
N GLY A 51 11.79 1.95 18.17
CA GLY A 51 11.47 2.15 19.59
C GLY A 51 10.16 2.93 19.75
N ASP A 52 10.15 3.97 20.58
CA ASP A 52 8.97 4.82 20.81
C ASP A 52 8.77 5.93 19.76
N SER A 53 9.69 6.06 18.79
CA SER A 53 9.67 7.14 17.81
C SER A 53 8.99 6.71 16.52
N LYS A 54 7.97 7.46 16.10
CA LYS A 54 7.32 7.29 14.79
C LYS A 54 8.08 8.09 13.72
N ALA A 55 8.35 7.45 12.58
CA ALA A 55 8.86 8.13 11.41
C ALA A 55 7.80 9.09 10.85
N VAL A 56 8.24 10.28 10.45
CA VAL A 56 7.41 11.25 9.71
C VAL A 56 8.01 11.35 8.31
N PHE A 57 7.29 10.84 7.31
CA PHE A 57 7.66 10.98 5.91
C PHE A 57 7.19 12.36 5.43
N SER A 58 8.12 13.22 5.05
CA SER A 58 7.81 14.63 4.72
C SER A 58 8.57 15.18 3.53
N HIS A 59 9.68 14.55 3.13
CA HIS A 59 10.39 14.93 1.92
C HIS A 59 10.02 13.98 0.79
N SER A 60 9.33 14.51 -0.22
CA SER A 60 8.93 13.76 -1.41
C SER A 60 9.82 14.13 -2.60
N SER A 61 10.13 13.13 -3.41
CA SER A 61 10.80 13.26 -4.70
C SER A 61 10.26 12.24 -5.68
N LEU A 62 10.51 12.46 -6.97
CA LEU A 62 10.24 11.49 -8.01
C LEU A 62 11.57 10.86 -8.44
N ASP A 63 11.92 9.72 -7.86
CA ASP A 63 13.07 8.97 -8.34
C ASP A 63 12.82 8.54 -9.79
N ARG A 64 13.85 8.69 -10.63
CA ARG A 64 13.80 8.52 -12.08
C ARG A 64 12.62 9.25 -12.76
N TYR A 65 12.14 10.35 -12.16
CA TYR A 65 11.00 11.17 -12.61
C TYR A 65 9.60 10.56 -12.50
N TRP A 66 9.44 9.34 -11.98
CA TRP A 66 8.12 8.68 -11.92
C TRP A 66 7.87 7.79 -10.71
N ILE A 67 8.87 7.61 -9.83
CA ILE A 67 8.76 6.79 -8.63
C ILE A 67 8.61 7.71 -7.39
N PRO A 68 7.38 7.86 -6.86
CA PRO A 68 7.13 8.53 -5.59
C PRO A 68 8.05 7.96 -4.51
N SER A 69 8.90 8.81 -3.95
CA SER A 69 9.89 8.45 -2.95
C SER A 69 9.84 9.45 -1.81
N PHE A 70 9.65 8.93 -0.60
CA PHE A 70 9.47 9.69 0.62
C PHE A 70 10.56 9.32 1.61
N THR A 71 11.11 10.30 2.33
CA THR A 71 12.16 10.02 3.32
C THR A 71 11.81 10.54 4.71
N SER A 72 12.27 9.81 5.72
CA SER A 72 12.31 10.22 7.12
C SER A 72 13.71 9.97 7.66
N GLU A 73 14.28 10.94 8.38
CA GLU A 73 15.65 10.84 8.86
C GLU A 73 15.75 11.29 10.32
N THR A 74 16.51 10.53 11.09
CA THR A 74 16.91 10.82 12.45
C THR A 74 18.43 10.59 12.57
N PRO A 75 19.08 10.98 13.68
CA PRO A 75 20.49 10.63 13.88
C PRO A 75 20.76 9.11 13.91
N ALA A 76 19.75 8.28 14.20
CA ALA A 76 19.91 6.84 14.36
C ALA A 76 19.60 6.05 13.07
N TYR A 77 18.80 6.59 12.16
CA TYR A 77 18.45 5.92 10.91
C TYR A 77 17.96 6.90 9.84
N ARG A 78 18.03 6.43 8.59
CA ARG A 78 17.33 7.01 7.44
C ARG A 78 16.37 5.97 6.87
N ALA A 79 15.10 6.34 6.71
CA ALA A 79 14.08 5.53 6.08
C ALA A 79 13.66 6.13 4.75
N THR A 80 13.55 5.28 3.72
CA THR A 80 13.04 5.65 2.40
C THR A 80 11.84 4.77 2.08
N TYR A 81 10.69 5.37 1.81
CA TYR A 81 9.48 4.71 1.36
C TYR A 81 9.24 5.04 -0.11
N GLN A 82 9.06 4.01 -0.96
CA GLN A 82 8.82 4.15 -2.39
C GLN A 82 7.56 3.42 -2.81
N VAL A 83 6.83 4.02 -3.76
CA VAL A 83 5.68 3.40 -4.41
C VAL A 83 6.04 3.10 -5.86
N LEU A 84 6.11 1.82 -6.20
CA LEU A 84 6.54 1.33 -7.51
C LEU A 84 5.37 0.69 -8.24
N SER A 85 5.19 1.02 -9.52
CA SER A 85 4.24 0.35 -10.42
C SER A 85 5.04 -0.28 -11.56
N PRO A 86 5.56 -1.51 -11.40
CA PRO A 86 6.43 -2.12 -12.39
C PRO A 86 5.68 -2.34 -13.70
N LYS A 87 6.36 -2.13 -14.83
CA LYS A 87 5.82 -2.45 -16.16
C LYS A 87 5.58 -3.95 -16.28
N ASP A 88 4.57 -4.35 -17.04
CA ASP A 88 4.23 -5.74 -17.36
C ASP A 88 3.77 -6.55 -16.13
N GLN A 89 3.46 -5.88 -15.01
CA GLN A 89 2.97 -6.48 -13.77
C GLN A 89 1.57 -5.95 -13.39
N LYS A 90 0.66 -6.86 -13.05
CA LYS A 90 -0.69 -6.50 -12.58
C LYS A 90 -0.67 -6.16 -11.10
N GLY A 91 -0.24 -4.94 -10.80
CA GLY A 91 -0.13 -4.49 -9.42
C GLY A 91 0.93 -3.43 -9.21
N PHE A 92 1.20 -3.17 -7.93
CA PHE A 92 2.20 -2.22 -7.48
C PHE A 92 2.90 -2.73 -6.23
N VAL A 93 3.98 -2.06 -5.82
CA VAL A 93 4.80 -2.45 -4.68
C VAL A 93 5.09 -1.23 -3.82
N GLN A 94 4.89 -1.35 -2.52
CA GLN A 94 5.37 -0.39 -1.53
C GLN A 94 6.68 -0.93 -0.97
N VAL A 95 7.78 -0.18 -1.08
CA VAL A 95 9.10 -0.60 -0.58
C VAL A 95 9.57 0.38 0.49
N LEU A 96 9.83 -0.15 1.68
CA LEU A 96 10.47 0.57 2.77
C LEU A 96 11.90 0.09 2.92
N THR A 97 12.86 0.99 2.76
CA THR A 97 14.27 0.75 3.09
C THR A 97 14.61 1.48 4.37
N VAL A 98 15.10 0.77 5.38
CA VAL A 98 15.60 1.35 6.64
C VAL A 98 17.11 1.17 6.68
N HIS A 99 17.84 2.28 6.68
CA HIS A 99 19.28 2.34 6.84
C HIS A 99 19.59 2.77 8.28
N ASN A 100 20.12 1.84 9.08
CA ASN A 100 20.60 2.10 10.43
C ASN A 100 21.98 2.76 10.38
N THR A 101 22.08 4.01 10.85
CA THR A 101 23.34 4.77 10.89
C THR A 101 24.04 4.66 12.24
N SER A 102 23.43 3.98 13.21
CA SER A 102 23.96 3.80 14.55
C SER A 102 24.88 2.58 14.65
N LYS A 103 25.67 2.53 15.74
CA LYS A 103 26.59 1.42 16.05
C LYS A 103 25.92 0.23 16.75
N GLN A 104 24.60 0.30 16.97
CA GLN A 104 23.82 -0.76 17.61
C GLN A 104 22.74 -1.22 16.63
N PRO A 105 22.30 -2.49 16.69
CA PRO A 105 21.14 -2.92 15.93
C PRO A 105 19.90 -2.12 16.38
N ILE A 106 19.01 -1.85 15.44
CA ILE A 106 17.70 -1.24 15.73
C ILE A 106 16.60 -2.25 15.40
N GLU A 107 15.56 -2.25 16.24
CA GLU A 107 14.31 -2.93 15.96
C GLU A 107 13.29 -1.90 15.49
N ALA A 108 12.70 -2.15 14.33
CA ALA A 108 11.74 -1.27 13.72
C ALA A 108 10.42 -2.00 13.47
N THR A 109 9.30 -1.34 13.73
CA THR A 109 7.95 -1.84 13.46
C THR A 109 7.41 -1.15 12.23
N VAL A 110 7.12 -1.93 11.19
CA VAL A 110 6.37 -1.48 10.03
C VAL A 110 4.89 -1.71 10.30
N ARG A 111 4.08 -0.68 10.12
CA ARG A 111 2.62 -0.77 10.21
C ARG A 111 2.01 -0.29 8.92
N LEU A 112 1.05 -1.01 8.38
CA LEU A 112 0.18 -0.52 7.32
C LEU A 112 -1.22 -0.43 7.88
N CYS A 113 -1.88 0.71 7.69
CA CYS A 113 -3.32 0.86 7.89
C CYS A 113 -3.96 1.11 6.53
N GLY A 114 -5.15 0.58 6.29
CA GLY A 114 -5.88 0.87 5.06
C GLY A 114 -7.38 0.74 5.21
N SER A 115 -8.08 1.41 4.30
CA SER A 115 -9.53 1.55 4.31
C SER A 115 -10.11 1.53 2.89
N ILE A 116 -11.05 0.63 2.66
CA ILE A 116 -11.84 0.54 1.42
C ILE A 116 -13.28 0.86 1.80
N VAL A 117 -13.66 2.12 1.61
CA VAL A 117 -15.00 2.62 1.94
C VAL A 117 -15.89 2.69 0.71
N GLU A 118 -15.28 2.95 -0.44
CA GLU A 118 -16.00 3.14 -1.69
C GLU A 118 -15.29 2.44 -2.84
N VAL A 119 -16.09 1.84 -3.70
CA VAL A 119 -15.64 1.27 -4.96
C VAL A 119 -16.40 1.98 -6.07
N LEU A 120 -15.67 2.56 -7.01
CA LEU A 120 -16.26 3.28 -8.15
C LEU A 120 -15.94 2.53 -9.45
N HIS A 121 -16.86 2.59 -10.38
CA HIS A 121 -16.63 2.27 -11.78
C HIS A 121 -16.59 3.59 -12.56
N THR A 122 -15.51 3.82 -13.29
CA THR A 122 -15.22 5.10 -13.94
C THR A 122 -15.05 4.91 -15.44
N VAL A 123 -15.96 5.51 -16.21
CA VAL A 123 -15.92 5.62 -17.68
C VAL A 123 -16.43 7.00 -18.05
N ASN A 124 -15.52 7.96 -18.27
CA ASN A 124 -15.79 9.40 -18.41
C ASN A 124 -16.49 10.06 -17.19
N GLU A 125 -17.26 9.30 -16.43
CA GLU A 125 -17.93 9.65 -15.19
C GLU A 125 -17.70 8.54 -14.16
N SER A 126 -17.58 8.90 -12.89
CA SER A 126 -17.48 7.96 -11.78
C SER A 126 -18.86 7.62 -11.22
N LYS A 127 -19.14 6.32 -11.08
CA LYS A 127 -20.41 5.80 -10.53
C LYS A 127 -20.08 4.77 -9.46
N ARG A 128 -20.88 4.70 -8.40
CA ARG A 128 -20.67 3.67 -7.38
C ARG A 128 -20.82 2.27 -8.00
N PHE A 129 -19.86 1.40 -7.73
CA PHE A 129 -19.92 0.01 -8.14
C PHE A 129 -21.13 -0.67 -7.47
N ALA A 130 -21.98 -1.29 -8.28
CA ALA A 130 -23.15 -2.03 -7.81
C ALA A 130 -22.76 -3.48 -7.51
N GLY A 131 -22.30 -3.72 -6.29
CA GLY A 131 -21.93 -5.05 -5.82
C GLY A 131 -21.57 -5.06 -4.34
N SER A 132 -20.82 -6.08 -3.94
CA SER A 132 -20.39 -6.30 -2.55
C SER A 132 -18.88 -6.37 -2.46
N LEU A 133 -18.35 -5.95 -1.33
CA LEU A 133 -16.94 -5.97 -0.97
C LEU A 133 -16.73 -7.07 0.08
N HIS A 134 -15.66 -7.87 -0.05
CA HIS A 134 -15.39 -8.99 0.84
C HIS A 134 -13.92 -9.01 1.26
N ALA A 135 -13.66 -9.24 2.55
CA ALA A 135 -12.33 -9.50 3.10
C ALA A 135 -12.24 -10.92 3.67
N TYR A 136 -11.21 -11.68 3.32
CA TYR A 136 -11.04 -13.04 3.84
C TYR A 136 -9.57 -13.48 3.86
N LYS A 137 -9.28 -14.45 4.73
CA LYS A 137 -7.96 -15.09 4.79
C LYS A 137 -7.84 -16.08 3.64
N THR A 138 -6.69 -16.08 2.97
CA THR A 138 -6.41 -17.06 1.91
C THR A 138 -5.79 -18.32 2.52
N THR A 139 -5.85 -19.44 1.80
CA THR A 139 -5.13 -20.67 2.16
C THR A 139 -3.70 -20.71 1.61
N TRP A 140 -3.31 -19.71 0.81
CA TRP A 140 -2.04 -19.67 0.08
C TRP A 140 -0.98 -18.82 0.78
N SER A 141 -1.42 -17.84 1.57
CA SER A 141 -0.56 -16.96 2.37
C SER A 141 -1.25 -16.58 3.67
N ASP A 142 -0.47 -16.07 4.63
CA ASP A 142 -1.03 -15.45 5.84
C ASP A 142 -1.56 -14.02 5.61
N CYS A 143 -1.58 -13.56 4.36
CA CYS A 143 -2.12 -12.27 3.97
C CYS A 143 -3.61 -12.39 3.56
N PRO A 144 -4.40 -11.33 3.75
CA PRO A 144 -5.80 -11.32 3.32
C PRO A 144 -5.92 -11.20 1.80
N CYS A 145 -7.12 -11.48 1.30
CA CYS A 145 -7.57 -11.07 -0.02
C CYS A 145 -8.82 -10.20 0.15
N PHE A 146 -8.88 -9.12 -0.63
CA PHE A 146 -10.03 -8.25 -0.73
C PHE A 146 -10.60 -8.38 -2.13
N ASP A 147 -11.87 -8.73 -2.30
CA ASP A 147 -12.48 -8.80 -3.63
C ASP A 147 -13.81 -8.06 -3.69
N ILE A 148 -14.18 -7.70 -4.91
CA ILE A 148 -15.49 -7.16 -5.23
C ILE A 148 -16.27 -8.13 -6.09
N ARG A 149 -17.56 -8.26 -5.81
CA ARG A 149 -18.44 -9.23 -6.45
C ARG A 149 -19.71 -8.57 -6.94
N SER A 150 -20.08 -8.86 -8.19
CA SER A 150 -21.37 -8.51 -8.77
C SER A 150 -21.86 -9.72 -9.57
N ALA A 151 -22.66 -10.57 -8.93
CA ALA A 151 -23.02 -11.95 -9.35
C ALA A 151 -21.84 -12.93 -9.50
N PHE A 152 -20.64 -12.45 -9.83
CA PHE A 152 -19.37 -13.17 -9.93
C PHE A 152 -18.23 -12.30 -9.37
N PRO A 153 -17.07 -12.87 -8.95
CA PRO A 153 -15.89 -12.07 -8.62
C PRO A 153 -15.42 -11.21 -9.80
N VAL A 154 -15.34 -9.89 -9.59
CA VAL A 154 -15.00 -8.91 -10.62
C VAL A 154 -13.53 -8.54 -10.60
N LEU A 155 -12.99 -8.31 -9.40
CA LEU A 155 -11.62 -7.89 -9.17
C LEU A 155 -11.21 -8.26 -7.75
N ALA A 156 -9.95 -8.66 -7.57
CA ALA A 156 -9.38 -8.94 -6.26
C ALA A 156 -8.13 -8.09 -6.07
N LEU A 157 -7.81 -7.81 -4.80
CA LEU A 157 -6.58 -7.18 -4.35
C LEU A 157 -5.98 -8.10 -3.29
N ALA A 158 -4.79 -8.64 -3.58
CA ALA A 158 -4.13 -9.61 -2.72
C ALA A 158 -2.74 -9.11 -2.33
N PRO A 159 -2.60 -8.47 -1.15
CA PRO A 159 -1.29 -8.08 -0.65
C PRO A 159 -0.44 -9.30 -0.27
N ILE A 160 0.87 -9.19 -0.46
CA ILE A 160 1.87 -10.12 0.08
C ILE A 160 3.01 -9.30 0.68
N SER A 161 3.47 -9.69 1.86
CA SER A 161 4.62 -9.07 2.54
C SER A 161 5.90 -9.86 2.28
N SER A 162 7.04 -9.17 2.16
CA SER A 162 8.36 -9.80 1.97
C SER A 162 8.91 -10.46 3.24
N GLU A 163 8.35 -10.12 4.40
CA GLU A 163 8.73 -10.62 5.72
C GLU A 163 7.47 -11.07 6.46
N PRO A 164 7.56 -12.00 7.43
CA PRO A 164 6.42 -12.40 8.24
C PRO A 164 5.70 -11.20 8.84
N SER A 165 4.38 -11.17 8.68
CA SER A 165 3.54 -10.08 9.16
C SER A 165 2.21 -10.59 9.70
N THR A 166 1.63 -9.83 10.62
CA THR A 166 0.32 -10.11 11.19
C THR A 166 -0.71 -9.18 10.59
N TRP A 167 -1.80 -9.75 10.08
CA TRP A 167 -2.89 -8.99 9.47
C TRP A 167 -4.16 -9.08 10.30
N THR A 168 -4.85 -7.95 10.45
CA THR A 168 -6.21 -7.87 10.98
C THR A 168 -7.07 -7.10 9.98
N TYR A 169 -8.33 -7.49 9.83
CA TYR A 169 -9.24 -6.83 8.90
C TYR A 169 -10.69 -7.00 9.34
N SER A 170 -11.52 -6.06 8.92
CA SER A 170 -12.98 -6.15 9.00
C SER A 170 -13.56 -6.59 7.66
N ASP A 171 -14.75 -7.17 7.71
CA ASP A 171 -15.55 -7.52 6.53
C ASP A 171 -16.92 -6.86 6.64
N GLY A 172 -17.46 -6.37 5.52
CA GLY A 172 -18.72 -5.64 5.49
C GLY A 172 -18.78 -4.55 4.41
N ASN A 173 -19.60 -3.53 4.65
CA ASN A 173 -19.84 -2.44 3.69
C ASN A 173 -18.61 -1.56 3.42
N ALA A 174 -17.68 -1.53 4.38
CA ALA A 174 -16.35 -0.99 4.24
C ALA A 174 -15.38 -1.99 4.86
N ILE A 175 -14.19 -2.12 4.27
CA ILE A 175 -13.11 -2.92 4.84
C ILE A 175 -12.10 -1.96 5.44
N THR A 176 -11.75 -2.19 6.69
CA THR A 176 -10.54 -1.65 7.29
C THR A 176 -9.56 -2.77 7.55
N PHE A 177 -8.27 -2.51 7.38
CA PHE A 177 -7.24 -3.51 7.64
C PHE A 177 -5.99 -2.89 8.25
N THR A 178 -5.27 -3.71 8.99
CA THR A 178 -3.95 -3.37 9.53
C THR A 178 -2.99 -4.53 9.29
N MET A 179 -1.74 -4.20 8.96
CA MET A 179 -0.63 -5.13 8.96
C MET A 179 0.47 -4.61 9.88
N GLU A 180 1.09 -5.49 10.65
CA GLU A 180 2.30 -5.20 11.42
C GLU A 180 3.39 -6.22 11.12
N ALA A 181 4.63 -5.73 10.96
CA ALA A 181 5.83 -6.54 10.79
C ALA A 181 7.00 -5.94 11.56
N THR A 182 7.88 -6.78 12.07
CA THR A 182 9.10 -6.36 12.78
C THR A 182 10.32 -6.55 11.89
N LEU A 183 11.18 -5.53 11.84
CA LEU A 183 12.44 -5.52 11.12
C LEU A 183 13.59 -5.26 12.08
N CYS A 184 14.48 -6.24 12.23
CA CYS A 184 15.78 -6.04 12.86
C CYS A 184 16.77 -5.56 11.81
N VAL A 185 17.38 -4.40 12.03
CA VAL A 185 18.38 -3.80 11.13
C VAL A 185 19.71 -3.70 11.88
N ASP A 186 20.71 -4.45 11.43
CA ASP A 186 22.03 -4.49 12.06
C ASP A 186 22.70 -3.11 12.06
N ALA A 187 23.65 -2.92 12.98
CA ALA A 187 24.44 -1.69 13.08
C ALA A 187 25.10 -1.34 11.74
N CYS A 188 25.04 -0.05 11.36
CA CYS A 188 25.63 0.46 10.12
C CYS A 188 25.20 -0.31 8.84
N SER A 189 23.97 -0.87 8.83
CA SER A 189 23.45 -1.69 7.73
C SER A 189 22.09 -1.17 7.25
N GLN A 190 21.58 -1.75 6.17
CA GLN A 190 20.23 -1.48 5.70
C GLN A 190 19.42 -2.75 5.51
N LYS A 191 18.11 -2.66 5.73
CA LYS A 191 17.14 -3.72 5.44
C LYS A 191 15.96 -3.17 4.65
N GLN A 192 15.41 -4.00 3.77
CA GLN A 192 14.24 -3.68 2.99
C GLN A 192 13.04 -4.52 3.42
N PHE A 193 11.87 -3.90 3.36
CA PHE A 193 10.57 -4.54 3.48
C PHE A 193 9.69 -4.11 2.33
N ALA A 194 9.00 -5.06 1.71
CA ALA A 194 8.13 -4.81 0.58
C ALA A 194 6.72 -5.36 0.82
N LEU A 195 5.73 -4.62 0.36
CA LEU A 195 4.34 -5.06 0.22
C LEU A 195 3.98 -5.06 -1.26
N TYR A 196 3.72 -6.24 -1.79
CA TYR A 196 3.29 -6.47 -3.16
C TYR A 196 1.77 -6.48 -3.20
N TRP A 197 1.17 -5.69 -4.09
CA TRP A 197 -0.28 -5.60 -4.26
C TRP A 197 -0.67 -6.14 -5.62
N GLY A 198 -1.05 -7.41 -5.68
CA GLY A 198 -1.54 -8.04 -6.91
C GLY A 198 -3.02 -7.73 -7.18
N VAL A 199 -3.36 -7.51 -8.44
CA VAL A 199 -4.74 -7.26 -8.93
C VAL A 199 -5.18 -8.20 -10.06
#